data_AF-A0A445G1V5-F1
#
_entry.id   AF-A0A445G1V5-F1
#
_cell.length_a   1.000
_cell.length_b   1.000
_cell.length_c   1.000
_cell.angle_alpha   90.00
_cell.angle_beta   90.00
_cell.angle_gamma   90.00
#
_symmetry.space_group_name_H-M   'P 1'
#
loop_
_entity.id
_entity.type
_entity.pdbx_description
1 polymer ?
#
loop_
_entity_poly.entity_id
_entity_poly.type
_entity_poly.pdbx_seq_one_letter_code
_entity_poly.pdbx_strand_id
1 'polypeptide(L)'
;MTLRSSIHHRSKADIAGFAHLTLEIVNANASITLEHIPKFHGQTEDPKLKMALKDCLVSYNTIVKVHLREALNAMDVGDYRAVQQKAYVTIIEAESCNTKFRNLATSPLRDTNRYVQNLCAIAISIAKKLVLPYQLPTSI
;
A
#
# COMPACT_ATOMS: atom_id res chain seq x y z
N MET A 1 17.16 1.82 15.91
CA MET A 1 15.97 2.65 16.22
C MET A 1 14.85 2.18 15.29
N THR A 2 13.72 1.68 15.80
CA THR A 2 12.60 1.18 14.98
C THR A 2 11.40 2.11 15.09
N LEU A 3 10.62 2.24 14.02
CA LEU A 3 9.40 3.07 13.96
C LEU A 3 8.43 2.84 15.14
N ARG A 4 8.45 1.64 15.74
CA ARG A 4 7.57 1.26 16.85
C ARG A 4 7.88 2.01 18.16
N SER A 5 9.14 2.33 18.45
CA SER A 5 9.50 3.04 19.69
C SER A 5 9.33 4.55 19.59
N SER A 6 9.40 5.12 18.39
CA SER A 6 9.23 6.56 18.18
C SER A 6 7.77 7.02 18.28
N ILE A 7 6.78 6.13 18.10
CA ILE A 7 5.35 6.49 18.06
C ILE A 7 4.75 6.73 19.45
N HIS A 8 5.26 6.09 20.51
CA HIS A 8 4.66 6.16 21.85
C HIS A 8 4.82 7.51 22.57
N HIS A 9 5.73 8.38 22.10
CA HIS A 9 5.97 9.72 22.66
C HIS A 9 5.57 10.86 21.71
N ARG A 10 4.81 10.54 20.66
CA ARG A 10 4.44 11.49 19.60
C ARG A 10 3.04 12.02 19.80
N SER A 11 2.74 13.18 19.23
CA SER A 11 1.38 13.71 19.22
C SER A 11 0.49 12.88 18.27
N LYS A 12 -0.83 12.95 18.43
CA LYS A 12 -1.76 12.34 17.47
C LYS A 12 -1.53 12.87 16.04
N ALA A 13 -1.17 14.14 15.91
CA ALA A 13 -0.88 14.78 14.63
C ALA A 13 0.38 14.18 13.96
N ASP A 14 1.46 13.95 14.72
CA ASP A 14 2.66 13.30 14.20
C ASP A 14 2.37 11.88 13.69
N ILE A 15 1.55 11.12 14.44
CA ILE A 15 1.17 9.75 14.07
C ILE A 15 0.33 9.75 12.80
N ALA A 16 -0.61 10.70 12.67
CA ALA A 16 -1.37 10.89 11.43
C ALA A 16 -0.44 11.27 10.27
N GLY A 17 0.54 12.15 10.50
CA GLY A 17 1.56 12.51 9.51
C GLY A 17 2.37 11.30 9.03
N PHE A 18 2.76 10.39 9.93
CA PHE A 18 3.45 9.15 9.53
C PHE A 18 2.56 8.22 8.71
N ALA A 19 1.27 8.11 9.03
CA ALA A 19 0.34 7.34 8.21
C ALA A 19 0.17 7.94 6.81
N HIS A 20 0.03 9.27 6.73
CA HIS A 20 -0.10 9.99 5.46
C HIS A 20 1.16 9.78 4.59
N LEU A 21 2.35 10.06 5.13
CA LEU A 21 3.62 9.88 4.42
C LEU A 21 3.80 8.44 3.93
N THR A 22 3.42 7.45 4.75
CA THR A 22 3.50 6.04 4.34
C THR A 22 2.61 5.77 3.12
N LEU A 23 1.38 6.30 3.09
CA LEU A 23 0.47 6.14 1.95
C LEU A 23 0.97 6.88 0.70
N GLU A 24 1.58 8.05 0.84
CA GLU A 24 2.21 8.77 -0.29
C GLU A 24 3.36 7.95 -0.90
N ILE A 25 4.21 7.34 -0.06
CA ILE A 25 5.29 6.46 -0.52
C ILE A 25 4.72 5.25 -1.28
N VAL A 26 3.66 4.63 -0.76
CA VAL A 26 2.97 3.53 -1.46
C VAL A 26 2.42 4.01 -2.80
N ASN A 27 1.78 5.18 -2.84
CA ASN A 27 1.19 5.72 -4.06
C ASN A 27 2.24 6.04 -5.13
N ALA A 28 3.37 6.63 -4.74
CA ALA A 28 4.48 6.87 -5.64
C ALA A 28 5.03 5.55 -6.21
N ASN A 29 5.29 4.56 -5.35
CA ASN A 29 5.83 3.27 -5.78
C ASN A 29 4.84 2.48 -6.67
N ALA A 30 3.56 2.49 -6.34
CA ALA A 30 2.52 1.85 -7.12
C ALA A 30 2.32 2.53 -8.48
N SER A 31 2.42 3.86 -8.54
CA SER A 31 2.34 4.63 -9.79
C SER A 31 3.52 4.33 -10.72
N ILE A 32 4.74 4.30 -10.18
CA ILE A 32 5.93 3.89 -10.93
C ILE A 32 5.77 2.48 -11.50
N THR A 33 5.21 1.57 -10.70
CA THR A 33 4.95 0.20 -11.16
C THR A 33 3.92 0.14 -12.27
N LEU A 34 2.81 0.88 -12.13
CA LEU A 34 1.78 1.00 -13.15
C LEU A 34 2.38 1.47 -14.49
N GLU A 35 3.31 2.42 -14.46
CA GLU A 35 4.01 2.93 -15.64
C GLU A 35 5.02 1.93 -16.24
N HIS A 36 5.57 1.02 -15.42
CA HIS A 36 6.54 0.02 -15.86
C HIS A 36 5.94 -1.27 -16.42
N ILE A 37 4.73 -1.64 -15.99
CA ILE A 37 4.05 -2.86 -16.48
C ILE A 37 3.97 -2.93 -18.02
N PRO A 38 3.60 -1.86 -18.75
CA PRO A 38 3.59 -1.86 -20.21
C PRO A 38 4.97 -2.16 -20.84
N LYS A 39 6.06 -1.71 -20.19
CA LYS A 39 7.43 -1.97 -20.67
C LYS A 39 7.77 -3.45 -20.56
N PHE A 40 7.51 -4.06 -19.40
CA PHE A 40 7.69 -5.51 -19.22
C PHE A 40 6.84 -6.32 -20.19
N HIS A 41 5.61 -5.86 -20.46
CA HIS A 41 4.71 -6.52 -21.39
C HIS A 41 5.25 -6.48 -22.83
N GLY A 42 5.87 -5.37 -23.24
CA GLY A 42 6.48 -5.23 -24.57
C GLY A 42 7.78 -6.01 -24.76
N GLN A 43 8.51 -6.32 -23.68
CA GLN A 43 9.81 -6.98 -23.71
C GLN A 43 9.76 -8.51 -23.71
N THR A 44 8.63 -9.10 -23.32
CA THR A 44 8.47 -10.56 -23.26
C THR A 44 7.73 -11.09 -24.47
N GLU A 45 8.08 -12.31 -24.90
CA GLU A 45 7.31 -13.07 -25.89
C GLU A 45 6.46 -14.17 -25.25
N ASP A 46 6.67 -14.48 -23.96
CA ASP A 46 5.91 -15.52 -23.25
C ASP A 46 4.44 -15.12 -23.09
N PRO A 47 3.49 -15.85 -23.72
CA PRO A 47 2.06 -15.51 -23.65
C PRO A 47 1.50 -15.53 -22.23
N LYS A 48 2.00 -16.41 -21.35
CA LYS A 48 1.55 -16.48 -19.96
C LYS A 48 2.04 -15.28 -19.17
N LEU A 49 3.29 -14.86 -19.39
CA LEU A 49 3.83 -13.66 -18.76
C LEU A 49 3.11 -12.39 -19.24
N LYS A 50 2.80 -12.29 -20.55
CA LYS A 50 1.98 -11.18 -21.07
C LYS A 50 0.61 -11.11 -20.40
N MET A 51 -0.09 -12.24 -20.27
CA MET A 51 -1.39 -12.29 -19.63
C MET A 51 -1.32 -11.89 -18.15
N ALA A 52 -0.32 -12.39 -17.41
CA ALA A 52 -0.12 -12.01 -16.02
C ALA A 52 0.15 -10.49 -15.86
N LEU A 53 0.97 -9.90 -16.74
CA LEU A 53 1.24 -8.46 -16.75
C LEU A 53 0.00 -7.64 -17.08
N LYS A 54 -0.84 -8.10 -18.02
CA LYS A 54 -2.11 -7.44 -18.35
C LYS A 54 -3.08 -7.43 -17.17
N ASP A 55 -3.21 -8.55 -16.47
CA ASP A 55 -4.02 -8.65 -15.25
C ASP A 55 -3.49 -7.71 -14.16
N CYS A 56 -2.17 -7.68 -13.96
CA CYS A 56 -1.54 -6.76 -13.01
C CYS A 56 -1.73 -5.30 -13.38
N LEU A 57 -1.80 -4.94 -14.67
CA LEU A 57 -2.08 -3.58 -15.10
C LEU A 57 -3.46 -3.13 -14.58
N VAL A 58 -4.45 -4.01 -14.59
CA VAL A 58 -5.79 -3.73 -14.04
C VAL A 58 -5.71 -3.49 -12.54
N SER A 59 -5.07 -4.40 -11.79
CA SER A 59 -4.92 -4.25 -10.34
C SER A 59 -4.16 -2.96 -9.96
N TYR A 60 -3.03 -2.65 -10.61
CA TYR A 60 -2.27 -1.42 -10.29
C TYR A 60 -3.01 -0.15 -10.69
N ASN A 61 -3.80 -0.18 -11.77
CA ASN A 61 -4.67 0.94 -12.12
C ASN A 61 -5.73 1.17 -11.04
N THR A 62 -6.34 0.11 -10.51
CA THR A 62 -7.30 0.17 -9.40
C THR A 62 -6.64 0.65 -8.10
N ILE A 63 -5.46 0.13 -7.75
CA ILE A 63 -4.68 0.55 -6.57
C ILE A 63 -4.46 2.06 -6.60
N VAL A 64 -3.90 2.59 -7.70
CA VAL A 64 -3.51 4.00 -7.80
C VAL A 64 -4.71 4.92 -7.93
N LYS A 65 -5.64 4.63 -8.85
CA LYS A 65 -6.73 5.55 -9.19
C LYS A 65 -7.91 5.50 -8.21
N VAL A 66 -8.06 4.41 -7.47
CA VAL A 66 -9.17 4.18 -6.55
C VAL A 66 -8.67 4.12 -5.13
N HIS A 67 -8.02 3.03 -4.72
CA HIS A 67 -7.84 2.75 -3.30
C HIS A 67 -6.85 3.67 -2.59
N LEU A 68 -5.71 4.00 -3.21
CA LEU A 68 -4.75 4.92 -2.60
C LEU A 68 -5.25 6.35 -2.60
N ARG A 69 -5.94 6.78 -3.67
CA ARG A 69 -6.62 8.07 -3.71
C ARG A 69 -7.67 8.20 -2.60
N GLU A 70 -8.52 7.18 -2.43
CA GLU A 70 -9.52 7.16 -1.36
C GLU A 70 -8.89 7.11 0.04
N ALA A 71 -7.79 6.38 0.22
CA ALA A 71 -7.06 6.34 1.49
C ALA A 71 -6.45 7.70 1.84
N LEU A 72 -5.87 8.41 0.87
CA LEU A 72 -5.32 9.76 1.06
C LEU A 72 -6.42 10.77 1.38
N ASN A 73 -7.53 10.76 0.64
CA ASN A 73 -8.67 11.62 0.95
C ASN A 73 -9.25 11.34 2.36
N ALA A 74 -9.26 10.07 2.78
CA ALA A 74 -9.69 9.70 4.12
C ALA A 74 -8.70 10.19 5.21
N MET A 75 -7.39 10.24 4.93
CA MET A 75 -6.42 10.86 5.82
C MET A 75 -6.71 12.35 6.02
N ASP A 76 -7.04 13.08 4.96
CA ASP A 76 -7.27 14.53 5.00
C ASP A 76 -8.46 14.91 5.89
N VAL A 77 -9.48 14.07 5.96
CA VAL A 77 -10.67 14.28 6.81
C VAL A 77 -10.61 13.54 8.14
N GLY A 78 -9.51 12.82 8.42
CA GLY A 78 -9.32 12.07 9.66
C GLY A 78 -10.17 10.80 9.79
N ASP A 79 -10.68 10.23 8.69
CA ASP A 79 -11.39 8.95 8.68
C ASP A 79 -10.40 7.77 8.65
N TYR A 80 -9.80 7.52 9.80
CA TYR A 80 -8.80 6.46 9.95
C TYR A 80 -9.36 5.04 9.79
N ARG A 81 -10.69 4.85 9.84
CA ARG A 81 -11.31 3.54 9.55
C ARG A 81 -11.35 3.30 8.05
N ALA A 82 -11.74 4.31 7.27
CA ALA A 82 -11.66 4.24 5.81
C ALA A 82 -10.21 4.03 5.35
N VAL A 83 -9.23 4.71 5.97
CA VAL A 83 -7.79 4.48 5.70
C VAL A 83 -7.42 3.01 5.85
N GLN A 84 -7.80 2.38 6.97
CA GLN A 84 -7.53 0.95 7.21
C GLN A 84 -8.15 0.07 6.14
N GLN A 85 -9.42 0.32 5.81
CA GLN A 85 -10.15 -0.47 4.82
C GLN A 85 -9.50 -0.35 3.45
N LYS A 86 -9.21 0.88 2.99
CA LYS A 86 -8.63 1.12 1.66
C LYS A 86 -7.21 0.59 1.56
N ALA A 87 -6.38 0.76 2.58
CA ALA A 87 -5.05 0.14 2.63
C ALA A 87 -5.12 -1.39 2.62
N TYR A 88 -6.10 -2.00 3.29
CA TYR A 88 -6.30 -3.46 3.26
C TYR A 88 -6.72 -3.95 1.87
N VAL A 89 -7.62 -3.24 1.19
CA VAL A 89 -7.99 -3.58 -0.19
C VAL A 89 -6.79 -3.43 -1.14
N THR A 90 -5.94 -2.42 -0.95
CA THR A 90 -4.68 -2.30 -1.71
C THR A 90 -3.76 -3.52 -1.51
N ILE A 91 -3.68 -4.09 -0.30
CA ILE A 91 -2.93 -5.34 -0.05
C ILE A 91 -3.52 -6.49 -0.88
N ILE A 92 -4.85 -6.62 -0.90
CA ILE A 92 -5.56 -7.67 -1.65
C ILE A 92 -5.29 -7.54 -3.15
N GLU A 93 -5.37 -6.33 -3.70
CA GLU A 93 -5.09 -6.07 -5.13
C GLU A 93 -3.64 -6.39 -5.50
N ALA A 94 -2.68 -6.02 -4.65
CA ALA A 94 -1.27 -6.36 -4.87
C ALA A 94 -1.04 -7.88 -4.79
N GLU A 95 -1.71 -8.58 -3.87
CA GLU A 95 -1.66 -10.05 -3.82
C GLU A 95 -2.32 -10.68 -5.04
N SER A 96 -3.46 -10.15 -5.50
CA SER A 96 -4.13 -10.61 -6.72
C SER A 96 -3.18 -10.57 -7.91
N CYS A 97 -2.46 -9.46 -8.11
CA CYS A 97 -1.40 -9.37 -9.11
C CYS A 97 -0.30 -10.41 -8.89
N ASN A 98 0.19 -10.56 -7.65
CA ASN A 98 1.24 -11.52 -7.32
C ASN A 98 0.84 -12.96 -7.66
N THR A 99 -0.43 -13.32 -7.45
CA THR A 99 -0.95 -14.67 -7.73
C THR A 99 -0.89 -15.03 -9.22
N LYS A 100 -0.92 -14.04 -10.11
CA LYS A 100 -0.86 -14.25 -11.57
C LYS A 100 0.46 -14.85 -12.05
N PHE A 101 1.51 -14.73 -11.24
CA PHE A 101 2.84 -15.27 -11.56
C PHE A 101 3.14 -16.61 -10.87
N ARG A 102 2.23 -17.20 -10.09
CA ARG A 102 2.53 -18.40 -9.25
C ARG A 102 3.08 -19.61 -10.04
N ASN A 103 2.72 -19.72 -11.32
CA ASN A 103 3.16 -20.81 -12.20
C ASN A 103 4.22 -20.39 -13.22
N LEU A 104 4.86 -19.23 -13.01
CA LEU A 104 5.90 -18.69 -13.87
C LEU A 104 7.25 -18.76 -13.16
N ALA A 105 8.32 -18.95 -13.93
CA ALA A 105 9.68 -19.01 -13.40
C ALA A 105 10.12 -17.69 -12.77
N THR A 106 9.58 -16.57 -13.26
CA THR A 106 9.92 -15.22 -12.81
C THR A 106 8.66 -14.37 -12.61
N SER A 107 8.74 -13.45 -11.65
CA SER A 107 7.73 -12.41 -11.42
C SER A 107 8.45 -11.07 -11.35
N PRO A 108 8.41 -10.24 -12.41
CA PRO A 108 9.09 -8.95 -12.43
C PRO A 108 8.48 -7.95 -11.41
N LEU A 109 7.31 -8.25 -10.85
CA LEU A 109 6.59 -7.39 -9.91
C LEU A 109 6.63 -7.89 -8.46
N ARG A 110 7.31 -9.01 -8.17
CA ARG A 110 7.29 -9.65 -6.84
C ARG A 110 7.71 -8.70 -5.73
N ASP A 111 8.83 -8.00 -5.92
CA ASP A 111 9.37 -7.12 -4.88
C ASP A 111 8.51 -5.89 -4.65
N THR A 112 8.00 -5.27 -5.73
CA THR A 112 7.07 -4.16 -5.60
C THR A 112 5.75 -4.57 -4.96
N ASN A 113 5.16 -5.71 -5.37
CA ASN A 113 3.93 -6.21 -4.75
C ASN A 113 4.10 -6.36 -3.24
N ARG A 114 5.23 -6.96 -2.81
CA ARG A 114 5.58 -7.10 -1.41
C ARG A 114 5.83 -5.76 -0.71
N TYR A 115 6.44 -4.79 -1.40
CA TYR A 115 6.67 -3.45 -0.88
C TYR A 115 5.36 -2.72 -0.59
N VAL A 116 4.42 -2.72 -1.55
CA VAL A 116 3.06 -2.19 -1.40
C VAL A 116 2.35 -2.86 -0.23
N GLN A 117 2.36 -4.20 -0.17
CA GLN A 117 1.73 -4.95 0.90
C GLN A 117 2.27 -4.57 2.30
N ASN A 118 3.59 -4.53 2.43
CA ASN A 118 4.26 -4.24 3.70
C ASN A 118 3.96 -2.81 4.19
N LEU A 119 4.07 -1.82 3.30
CA LEU A 119 3.81 -0.44 3.68
C LEU A 119 2.32 -0.18 3.96
N CYS A 120 1.40 -0.81 3.23
CA CYS A 120 -0.01 -0.75 3.58
C CYS A 120 -0.29 -1.39 4.95
N ALA A 121 0.36 -2.51 5.30
CA ALA A 121 0.24 -3.11 6.63
C ALA A 121 0.76 -2.19 7.75
N ILE A 122 1.84 -1.45 7.48
CA ILE A 122 2.34 -0.39 8.38
C ILE A 122 1.31 0.73 8.51
N ALA A 123 0.78 1.25 7.40
CA ALA A 123 -0.24 2.31 7.41
C ALA A 123 -1.50 1.88 8.20
N ILE A 124 -1.99 0.66 8.03
CA ILE A 124 -3.11 0.09 8.80
C ILE A 124 -2.78 0.08 10.30
N SER A 125 -1.56 -0.33 10.66
CA SER A 125 -1.11 -0.42 12.05
C SER A 125 -1.04 0.96 12.70
N ILE A 126 -0.58 1.98 11.97
CA ILE A 126 -0.55 3.37 12.43
C ILE A 126 -1.98 3.91 12.56
N ALA A 127 -2.81 3.76 11.53
CA ALA A 127 -4.22 4.18 11.55
C ALA A 127 -5.00 3.52 12.71
N LYS A 128 -4.69 2.27 13.07
CA LYS A 128 -5.28 1.60 14.24
C LYS A 128 -5.02 2.32 15.55
N LYS A 129 -3.84 2.93 15.70
CA LYS A 129 -3.52 3.74 16.89
C LYS A 129 -4.31 5.04 16.95
N LEU A 130 -4.76 5.54 15.81
CA LEU A 130 -5.55 6.79 15.70
C LEU A 130 -7.05 6.58 15.95
N VAL A 131 -7.54 5.34 15.75
CA VAL A 131 -8.94 4.94 16.02
C VAL A 131 -9.15 4.56 17.49
N LEU A 132 -8.17 3.91 18.13
CA LEU A 132 -8.26 3.56 19.54
C LEU A 132 -8.23 4.84 20.39
N PRO A 133 -8.93 4.89 21.54
CA PRO A 133 -8.77 5.99 22.47
C PRO A 133 -7.28 6.12 22.81
N TYR A 134 -6.70 7.28 22.50
CA TYR A 134 -5.32 7.57 22.83
C TYR A 134 -5.19 7.38 24.33
N GLN A 135 -4.44 6.38 24.77
CA GLN A 135 -4.09 6.26 26.18
C GLN A 135 -3.23 7.49 26.49
N LEU A 136 -3.87 8.52 27.07
CA LEU A 136 -3.17 9.60 27.74
C LEU A 136 -2.14 8.95 28.65
N PRO A 137 -0.87 9.38 28.61
CA PRO A 137 0.09 8.91 29.62
C PRO A 137 -0.53 9.24 30.98
N THR A 138 -0.81 8.20 31.76
CA THR A 138 -1.18 8.35 33.16
C THR A 138 -0.03 9.06 33.84
N SER A 139 -0.23 10.33 34.18
CA SER A 139 0.62 11.05 35.11
C SER A 139 0.70 10.24 36.40
N ILE A 140 1.90 9.74 36.72
CA ILE A 140 2.30 9.33 38.07
C ILE A 140 3.48 10.22 38.44
#